data_AF-A0A1I0ZPP6-F1
#
_entry.id   AF-A0A1I0ZPP6-F1
#
_cell.length_a   1.000
_cell.length_b   1.000
_cell.length_c   1.000
_cell.angle_alpha   90.00
_cell.angle_beta   90.00
_cell.angle_gamma   90.00
#
_symmetry.space_group_name_H-M   'P 1'
#
loop_
_entity.id
_entity.type
_entity.pdbx_description
1 polymer ?
#
loop_
_entity_poly.entity_id
_entity_poly.type
_entity_poly.pdbx_seq_one_letter_code
_entity_poly.pdbx_strand_id
1 'polypeptide(L)'
;MFKHNGYYYMLSSDLHGWNASHTYFIKSTNIMGPYSSESVMSGTNSDFSHVTQTGLAVTVTGSSGSFVVFGGDRWSDFAGNGIGYNQWIPISFSGSTPYFNSLSQWSIDVANGTWSVGAGNNYVLNPSFEADRVAQTALAGWANWDNLPSAEANANVSGGQTGRWAMTQYFASAYNASMYQNIIVPNGTYTLKAWVKSSGGQTTAHLYAKNFGGTEKTIAINSSIGNWTQMTISNIQVTNGSIQVGVFQSPMLEIGSERMIFLWLKINSKTGSPLKSPIMRLF
;
A
#
# COMPACT_ATOMS: atom_id res chain seq x y z
N MET A 1 7.97 19.47 -13.07
CA MET A 1 9.09 20.11 -12.35
C MET A 1 8.53 21.05 -11.29
N PHE A 2 9.18 21.18 -10.14
CA PHE A 2 8.83 22.15 -9.09
C PHE A 2 10.10 22.72 -8.46
N LYS A 3 9.98 23.85 -7.76
CA LYS A 3 11.08 24.46 -6.99
C LYS A 3 10.80 24.32 -5.49
N HIS A 4 11.79 23.87 -4.73
CA HIS A 4 11.71 23.78 -3.26
C HIS A 4 13.09 24.04 -2.65
N ASN A 5 13.16 24.94 -1.66
CA ASN A 5 14.38 25.28 -0.91
C ASN A 5 15.63 25.49 -1.81
N GLY A 6 15.49 26.28 -2.87
CA GLY A 6 16.59 26.64 -3.77
C GLY A 6 16.94 25.61 -4.85
N TYR A 7 16.30 24.44 -4.86
CA TYR A 7 16.49 23.41 -5.88
C TYR A 7 15.29 23.33 -6.83
N TYR A 8 15.57 23.10 -8.10
CA TYR A 8 14.63 22.62 -9.12
C TYR A 8 14.64 21.10 -9.10
N TYR A 9 13.46 20.49 -8.97
CA TYR A 9 13.25 19.05 -9.01
C TYR A 9 12.43 18.70 -10.23
N MET A 10 12.90 17.74 -11.01
CA MET A 10 12.12 17.11 -12.08
C MET A 10 11.79 15.68 -11.66
N LEU A 11 10.52 15.30 -11.81
CA LEU A 11 10.03 13.97 -11.51
C LEU A 11 9.83 13.22 -12.82
N SER A 12 10.17 11.94 -12.82
CA SER A 12 10.04 11.01 -13.95
C SER A 12 9.47 9.67 -13.48
N SER A 13 9.05 8.85 -14.42
CA SER A 13 8.57 7.47 -14.21
C SER A 13 9.29 6.52 -15.15
N ASP A 14 9.15 5.22 -14.91
CA ASP A 14 9.57 4.21 -15.87
C ASP A 14 8.75 4.30 -17.17
N LEU A 15 9.33 3.83 -18.28
CA LEU A 15 8.67 3.75 -19.60
C LEU A 15 7.80 2.48 -19.72
N HIS A 16 6.89 2.28 -18.77
CA HIS A 16 6.02 1.10 -18.72
C HIS A 16 4.64 1.31 -19.39
N GLY A 17 4.54 2.23 -20.35
CA GLY A 17 3.27 2.61 -20.97
C GLY A 17 2.30 3.17 -19.92
N TRP A 18 1.08 2.62 -19.88
CA TRP A 18 0.04 3.02 -18.93
C TRP A 18 0.22 2.45 -17.51
N ASN A 19 1.21 1.58 -17.30
CA ASN A 19 1.40 0.89 -16.03
C ASN A 19 2.13 1.80 -15.02
N ALA A 20 1.61 1.90 -13.79
CA ALA A 20 2.25 2.64 -12.69
C ALA A 20 3.69 2.18 -12.42
N SER A 21 4.51 3.02 -11.79
CA SER A 21 5.91 2.69 -11.54
C SER A 21 6.51 3.46 -10.37
N HIS A 22 7.79 3.26 -10.10
CA HIS A 22 8.54 4.15 -9.24
C HIS A 22 8.45 5.58 -9.77
N THR A 23 8.45 6.56 -8.87
CA THR A 23 8.76 7.94 -9.23
C THR A 23 10.22 8.21 -8.97
N TYR A 24 10.90 8.71 -9.98
CA TYR A 24 12.30 9.12 -9.90
C TYR A 24 12.37 10.63 -9.76
N PHE A 25 13.52 11.12 -9.31
CA PHE A 25 13.82 12.54 -9.32
C PHE A 25 15.27 12.84 -9.72
N ILE A 26 15.45 13.99 -10.35
CA ILE A 26 16.73 14.70 -10.49
C ILE A 26 16.59 16.09 -9.89
N LYS A 27 17.71 16.68 -9.44
CA LYS A 27 17.69 18.04 -8.90
C LYS A 27 18.88 18.89 -9.30
N SER A 28 18.69 20.21 -9.35
CA SER A 28 19.76 21.20 -9.55
C SER A 28 19.44 22.51 -8.86
N THR A 29 20.45 23.32 -8.54
CA THR A 29 20.26 24.71 -8.09
C THR A 29 20.05 25.69 -9.26
N ASN A 30 20.29 25.25 -10.49
CA ASN A 30 20.02 26.01 -11.72
C ASN A 30 19.08 25.21 -12.62
N ILE A 31 18.03 25.84 -13.14
CA ILE A 31 17.06 25.20 -14.04
C ILE A 31 17.72 24.64 -15.32
N MET A 32 18.85 25.22 -15.73
CA MET A 32 19.65 24.78 -16.87
C MET A 32 20.67 23.68 -16.51
N GLY A 33 20.71 23.23 -15.25
CA GLY A 33 21.64 22.23 -14.76
C GLY A 33 23.02 22.78 -14.34
N PRO A 34 24.00 21.89 -14.09
CA PRO A 34 23.90 20.43 -14.21
C PRO A 34 22.94 19.83 -13.17
N TYR A 35 22.22 18.78 -13.56
CA TYR A 35 21.36 18.01 -12.66
C TYR A 35 22.14 16.87 -12.00
N SER A 36 21.68 16.45 -10.82
CA SER A 36 22.13 15.21 -10.19
C SER A 36 21.87 13.99 -11.07
N SER A 37 22.54 12.88 -10.79
CA SER A 37 22.10 11.58 -11.26
C SER A 37 20.66 11.31 -10.83
N GLU A 38 19.92 10.55 -11.64
CA GLU A 38 18.57 10.12 -11.32
C GLU A 38 18.56 9.19 -10.10
N SER A 39 17.54 9.31 -9.27
CA SER A 39 17.35 8.47 -8.09
C SER A 39 15.87 8.17 -7.90
N VAL A 40 15.56 6.95 -7.44
CA VAL A 40 14.19 6.60 -7.03
C VAL A 40 13.81 7.43 -5.81
N MET A 41 12.66 8.10 -5.86
CA MET A 41 12.09 8.77 -4.70
C MET A 41 11.65 7.72 -3.69
N SER A 42 12.22 7.76 -2.48
CA SER A 42 11.86 6.82 -1.43
C SER A 42 10.38 6.95 -1.07
N GLY A 43 9.79 5.86 -0.59
CA GLY A 43 8.34 5.78 -0.32
C GLY A 43 7.48 5.39 -1.53
N THR A 44 8.06 5.24 -2.73
CA THR A 44 7.34 4.81 -3.93
C THR A 44 7.46 3.31 -4.22
N ASN A 45 8.49 2.64 -3.69
CA ASN A 45 8.83 1.25 -4.05
C ASN A 45 7.76 0.22 -3.66
N SER A 46 7.09 0.44 -2.53
CA SER A 46 6.19 -0.56 -1.94
C SER A 46 4.82 -0.61 -2.61
N ASP A 47 4.47 0.36 -3.45
CA ASP A 47 3.18 0.40 -4.13
C ASP A 47 3.18 1.19 -5.46
N PHE A 48 4.37 1.46 -6.00
CA PHE A 48 4.57 2.24 -7.23
C PHE A 48 3.83 3.57 -7.21
N SER A 49 4.23 4.40 -6.25
CA SER A 49 3.68 5.74 -6.03
C SER A 49 2.16 5.71 -5.83
N HIS A 50 1.70 4.84 -4.93
CA HIS A 50 0.27 4.62 -4.71
C HIS A 50 -0.48 4.21 -6.00
N VAL A 51 0.14 3.35 -6.80
CA VAL A 51 -0.36 2.88 -8.10
C VAL A 51 -0.66 4.06 -9.03
N THR A 52 0.32 4.94 -9.22
CA THR A 52 0.23 6.06 -10.17
C THR A 52 1.49 6.30 -10.98
N GLN A 53 1.34 7.08 -12.04
CA GLN A 53 2.43 7.70 -12.78
C GLN A 53 2.49 9.19 -12.44
N THR A 54 3.70 9.76 -12.35
CA THR A 54 3.87 11.19 -12.11
C THR A 54 3.24 12.02 -13.23
N GLY A 55 2.45 13.03 -12.87
CA GLY A 55 1.87 13.99 -13.82
C GLY A 55 2.33 15.42 -13.53
N LEU A 56 1.90 15.95 -12.39
CA LEU A 56 2.16 17.33 -11.97
C LEU A 56 2.66 17.43 -10.53
N ALA A 57 3.16 18.60 -10.17
CA ALA A 57 3.48 18.92 -8.78
C ALA A 57 3.08 20.36 -8.48
N VAL A 58 2.47 20.59 -7.32
CA VAL A 58 2.00 21.91 -6.88
C VAL A 58 2.64 22.26 -5.55
N THR A 59 3.26 23.42 -5.46
CA THR A 59 3.75 23.94 -4.18
C THR A 59 2.61 24.64 -3.44
N VAL A 60 2.40 24.27 -2.19
CA VAL A 60 1.49 24.93 -1.26
C VAL A 60 2.34 25.73 -0.28
N THR A 61 2.12 27.03 -0.20
CA THR A 61 2.84 27.94 0.70
C THR A 61 1.84 28.63 1.62
N GLY A 62 2.12 28.60 2.91
CA GLY A 62 1.33 29.30 3.92
C GLY A 62 2.21 29.95 4.98
N SER A 63 1.58 30.45 6.04
CA SER A 63 2.23 31.26 7.08
C SER A 63 3.29 30.50 7.89
N SER A 64 3.17 29.16 8.00
CA SER A 64 4.03 28.32 8.83
C SER A 64 5.05 27.51 8.02
N GLY A 65 4.95 27.51 6.69
CA GLY A 65 5.85 26.74 5.84
C GLY A 65 5.33 26.54 4.42
N SER A 66 5.99 25.62 3.71
CA SER A 66 5.53 25.16 2.40
C SER A 66 5.80 23.67 2.24
N PHE A 67 4.97 23.02 1.43
CA PHE A 67 5.18 21.64 1.00
C PHE A 67 4.79 21.47 -0.46
N VAL A 68 5.16 20.34 -1.04
CA VAL A 68 4.84 20.02 -2.44
C VAL A 68 3.80 18.91 -2.45
N VAL A 69 2.79 19.05 -3.29
CA VAL A 69 1.81 18.03 -3.58
C VAL A 69 2.15 17.42 -4.93
N PHE A 70 2.49 16.13 -4.92
CA PHE A 70 2.53 15.30 -6.12
C PHE A 70 1.10 15.11 -6.63
N GLY A 71 0.89 15.22 -7.93
CA GLY A 71 -0.32 14.78 -8.61
C GLY A 71 0.04 13.73 -9.66
N GLY A 72 -0.47 12.52 -9.49
CA GLY A 72 -0.23 11.43 -10.42
C GLY A 72 -1.51 10.76 -10.88
N ASP A 73 -1.46 10.18 -12.08
CA ASP A 73 -2.57 9.51 -12.71
C ASP A 73 -2.49 8.00 -12.48
N ARG A 74 -3.61 7.44 -12.04
CA ARG A 74 -3.91 6.02 -12.03
C ARG A 74 -4.68 5.72 -13.30
N TRP A 75 -4.01 5.11 -14.27
CA TRP A 75 -4.60 4.75 -15.57
C TRP A 75 -5.57 3.56 -15.49
N SER A 76 -6.60 3.65 -14.64
CA SER A 76 -7.56 2.57 -14.37
C SER A 76 -8.33 2.12 -15.60
N ASP A 77 -8.90 3.03 -16.38
CA ASP A 77 -9.73 2.66 -17.54
C ASP A 77 -8.89 2.13 -18.73
N PHE A 78 -7.62 2.52 -18.81
CA PHE A 78 -6.73 2.13 -19.91
C PHE A 78 -5.92 0.86 -19.60
N ALA A 79 -5.52 0.68 -18.34
CA ALA A 79 -4.62 -0.40 -17.93
C ALA A 79 -5.16 -1.28 -16.80
N GLY A 80 -6.32 -0.96 -16.22
CA GLY A 80 -6.90 -1.71 -15.10
C GLY A 80 -6.10 -1.58 -13.80
N ASN A 81 -5.34 -0.50 -13.61
CA ASN A 81 -4.45 -0.28 -12.47
C ASN A 81 -5.21 0.07 -11.17
N GLY A 82 -6.11 -0.79 -10.71
CA GLY A 82 -6.97 -0.51 -9.55
C GLY A 82 -8.12 0.46 -9.83
N ILE A 83 -8.71 1.03 -8.77
CA ILE A 83 -9.91 1.89 -8.85
C ILE A 83 -9.51 3.37 -8.72
N GLY A 84 -10.18 4.28 -9.45
CA GLY A 84 -9.98 5.73 -9.32
C GLY A 84 -8.95 6.30 -10.28
N TYR A 85 -8.90 7.63 -10.41
CA TYR A 85 -8.21 8.30 -11.53
C TYR A 85 -6.91 9.01 -11.17
N ASN A 86 -6.90 9.79 -10.08
CA ASN A 86 -5.75 10.62 -9.74
C ASN A 86 -5.45 10.54 -8.24
N GLN A 87 -4.18 10.45 -7.90
CA GLN A 87 -3.69 10.44 -6.52
C GLN A 87 -2.89 11.70 -6.27
N TRP A 88 -3.23 12.43 -5.21
CA TRP A 88 -2.44 13.58 -4.82
C TRP A 88 -1.87 13.38 -3.44
N ILE A 89 -0.56 13.50 -3.37
CA ILE A 89 0.21 12.97 -2.25
C ILE A 89 1.22 14.02 -1.82
N PRO A 90 1.31 14.36 -0.52
CA PRO A 90 2.34 15.27 -0.06
C PRO A 90 3.73 14.64 -0.24
N ILE A 91 4.66 15.41 -0.76
CA ILE A 91 6.10 15.11 -0.78
C ILE A 91 6.75 15.83 0.40
N SER A 92 7.58 15.10 1.12
CA SER A 92 8.41 15.62 2.20
C SER A 92 9.89 15.55 1.82
N PHE A 93 10.75 16.21 2.62
CA PHE A 93 12.18 16.29 2.33
C PHE A 93 13.01 15.94 3.56
N SER A 94 14.06 15.13 3.38
CA SER A 94 15.17 15.00 4.32
C SER A 94 16.36 15.77 3.74
N GLY A 95 16.63 16.96 4.28
CA GLY A 95 17.52 17.91 3.62
C GLY A 95 17.00 18.29 2.23
N SER A 96 17.75 17.96 1.18
CA SER A 96 17.36 18.17 -0.22
C SER A 96 16.87 16.89 -0.92
N THR A 97 16.65 15.80 -0.19
CA THR A 97 16.20 14.53 -0.76
C THR A 97 14.70 14.37 -0.55
N PRO A 98 13.89 14.37 -1.63
CA PRO A 98 12.44 14.17 -1.52
C PRO A 98 12.10 12.73 -1.17
N TYR A 99 10.98 12.55 -0.47
CA TYR A 99 10.34 11.26 -0.25
C TYR A 99 8.82 11.38 -0.35
N PHE A 100 8.21 10.33 -0.89
CA PHE A 100 6.79 10.22 -1.15
C PHE A 100 6.07 9.69 0.08
N ASN A 101 5.05 10.40 0.58
CA ASN A 101 4.24 9.93 1.69
C ASN A 101 3.04 9.14 1.14
N SER A 102 3.20 7.86 0.79
CA SER A 102 2.09 7.07 0.25
C SER A 102 0.93 6.99 1.25
N LEU A 103 -0.16 7.69 0.95
CA LEU A 103 -1.29 7.94 1.86
C LEU A 103 -2.59 7.85 1.09
N SER A 104 -3.55 7.09 1.61
CA SER A 104 -4.92 7.02 1.07
C SER A 104 -5.85 8.08 1.67
N GLN A 105 -5.45 8.70 2.79
CA GLN A 105 -6.15 9.85 3.33
C GLN A 105 -5.20 10.79 4.07
N TRP A 106 -5.35 12.08 3.80
CA TRP A 106 -4.60 13.12 4.47
C TRP A 106 -5.42 14.43 4.48
N SER A 107 -5.00 15.40 5.28
CA SER A 107 -5.62 16.72 5.36
C SER A 107 -4.61 17.81 5.06
N ILE A 108 -5.06 18.85 4.38
CA ILE A 108 -4.26 20.02 4.01
C ILE A 108 -4.72 21.24 4.80
N ASP A 109 -3.76 22.01 5.30
CA ASP A 109 -3.97 23.35 5.81
C ASP A 109 -3.23 24.33 4.90
N VAL A 110 -3.96 24.87 3.92
CA VAL A 110 -3.41 25.79 2.92
C VAL A 110 -2.92 27.09 3.57
N ALA A 111 -3.64 27.60 4.56
CA ALA A 111 -3.31 28.88 5.22
C ALA A 111 -1.98 28.78 5.96
N ASN A 112 -1.73 27.65 6.62
CA ASN A 112 -0.46 27.41 7.31
C ASN A 112 0.60 26.77 6.42
N GLY A 113 0.25 26.22 5.26
CA GLY A 113 1.18 25.53 4.36
C GLY A 113 1.66 24.21 4.96
N THR A 114 0.76 23.48 5.62
CA THR A 114 1.05 22.23 6.31
C THR A 114 0.06 21.13 5.93
N TRP A 115 0.39 19.89 6.27
CA TRP A 115 -0.47 18.74 6.04
C TRP A 115 -0.36 17.74 7.20
N SER A 116 -1.32 16.83 7.31
CA SER A 116 -1.32 15.76 8.31
C SER A 116 -1.93 14.47 7.76
N VAL A 117 -1.50 13.33 8.30
CA VAL A 117 -2.10 12.03 7.98
C VAL A 117 -3.54 12.00 8.48
N GLY A 118 -4.46 11.56 7.63
CA GLY A 118 -5.88 11.47 7.97
C GLY A 118 -6.16 10.26 8.85
N ALA A 119 -7.14 10.36 9.76
CA ALA A 119 -7.52 9.26 10.65
C ALA A 119 -7.99 7.99 9.91
N GLY A 120 -8.53 8.17 8.70
CA GLY A 120 -8.95 7.10 7.80
C GLY A 120 -7.88 6.64 6.81
N ASN A 121 -6.61 7.03 7.00
CA ASN A 121 -5.51 6.54 6.18
C ASN A 121 -5.35 5.03 6.37
N ASN A 122 -5.34 4.30 5.27
CA ASN A 122 -4.86 2.94 5.22
C ASN A 122 -3.33 2.92 5.22
N TYR A 123 -2.76 2.29 6.24
CA TYR A 123 -1.31 2.14 6.37
C TYR A 123 -0.74 0.92 5.61
N VAL A 124 -1.58 0.04 5.07
CA VAL A 124 -1.12 -1.06 4.21
C VAL A 124 -0.85 -0.51 2.81
N LEU A 125 0.35 -0.78 2.30
CA LEU A 125 0.77 -0.38 0.94
C LEU A 125 0.43 -1.49 -0.06
N ASN A 126 0.14 -1.12 -1.31
CA ASN A 126 -0.35 -2.06 -2.33
C ASN A 126 -1.49 -3.00 -1.81
N PRO A 127 -2.53 -2.46 -1.13
CA PRO A 127 -3.53 -3.27 -0.43
C PRO A 127 -4.49 -4.00 -1.37
N SER A 128 -4.47 -3.69 -2.67
CA SER A 128 -5.25 -4.37 -3.71
C SER A 128 -4.38 -5.18 -4.66
N PHE A 129 -3.05 -5.23 -4.45
CA PHE A 129 -2.10 -5.98 -5.29
C PHE A 129 -2.03 -5.52 -6.75
N GLU A 130 -2.39 -4.26 -6.99
CA GLU A 130 -2.46 -3.66 -8.32
C GLU A 130 -1.12 -3.10 -8.79
N ALA A 131 -0.20 -2.81 -7.85
CA ALA A 131 1.07 -2.17 -8.17
C ALA A 131 1.89 -3.01 -9.16
N ASP A 132 1.93 -4.33 -9.01
CA ASP A 132 2.80 -5.18 -9.86
C ASP A 132 2.37 -5.21 -11.33
N ARG A 133 1.09 -4.92 -11.61
CA ARG A 133 0.45 -4.79 -12.95
C ARG A 133 0.36 -6.07 -13.78
N VAL A 134 1.24 -7.04 -13.51
CA VAL A 134 1.32 -8.34 -14.18
C VAL A 134 1.32 -9.47 -13.14
N ALA A 135 1.19 -10.71 -13.61
CA ALA A 135 1.33 -11.88 -12.75
C ALA A 135 2.76 -11.94 -12.14
N GLN A 136 2.86 -12.03 -10.82
CA GLN A 136 4.09 -12.02 -10.05
C GLN A 136 3.94 -12.89 -8.79
N THR A 137 5.06 -13.45 -8.33
CA THR A 137 5.17 -14.18 -7.04
C THR A 137 5.82 -13.34 -5.94
N ALA A 138 6.57 -12.30 -6.32
CA ALA A 138 7.08 -11.28 -5.42
C ALA A 138 6.28 -9.98 -5.64
N LEU A 139 5.40 -9.64 -4.70
CA LEU A 139 4.50 -8.50 -4.83
C LEU A 139 5.08 -7.26 -4.15
N ALA A 140 4.99 -6.11 -4.80
CA ALA A 140 5.49 -4.83 -4.29
C ALA A 140 4.91 -4.55 -2.89
N GLY A 141 5.81 -4.25 -1.95
CA GLY A 141 5.45 -3.93 -0.56
C GLY A 141 5.16 -5.15 0.32
N TRP A 142 5.07 -6.36 -0.21
CA TRP A 142 4.72 -7.57 0.54
C TRP A 142 5.91 -8.50 0.72
N ALA A 143 6.10 -9.00 1.94
CA ALA A 143 7.01 -10.10 2.22
C ALA A 143 6.32 -11.43 1.91
N ASN A 144 7.04 -12.30 1.19
CA ASN A 144 6.60 -13.64 0.82
C ASN A 144 7.37 -14.67 1.66
N TRP A 145 6.65 -15.65 2.22
CA TRP A 145 7.23 -16.82 2.85
C TRP A 145 6.39 -18.07 2.52
N ASP A 146 7.05 -19.15 2.17
CA ASP A 146 6.49 -20.49 2.18
C ASP A 146 7.58 -21.52 2.53
N ASN A 147 7.18 -22.77 2.70
CA ASN A 147 8.10 -23.88 3.00
C ASN A 147 8.45 -24.73 1.77
N LEU A 148 8.26 -24.21 0.56
CA LEU A 148 8.54 -24.92 -0.68
C LEU A 148 10.01 -24.70 -1.08
N PRO A 149 10.73 -25.74 -1.52
CA PRO A 149 12.17 -25.64 -1.78
C PRO A 149 12.52 -24.93 -3.09
N SER A 150 11.63 -24.98 -4.10
CA SER A 150 11.90 -24.50 -5.45
C SER A 150 10.62 -24.11 -6.19
N ALA A 151 9.60 -23.67 -5.46
CA ALA A 151 8.31 -23.25 -5.98
C ALA A 151 7.76 -22.14 -5.10
N GLU A 152 6.77 -21.41 -5.60
CA GLU A 152 6.15 -20.29 -4.89
C GLU A 152 4.67 -20.60 -4.69
N ALA A 153 4.23 -20.61 -3.43
CA ALA A 153 2.81 -20.74 -3.11
C ALA A 153 2.08 -19.40 -3.24
N ASN A 154 2.77 -18.30 -2.99
CA ASN A 154 2.18 -16.97 -3.01
C ASN A 154 2.35 -16.31 -4.39
N ALA A 155 1.28 -15.71 -4.89
CA ALA A 155 1.31 -14.92 -6.12
C ALA A 155 0.19 -13.89 -6.13
N ASN A 156 0.09 -13.09 -7.18
CA ASN A 156 -1.16 -12.44 -7.55
C ASN A 156 -1.88 -13.20 -8.69
N VAL A 157 -3.18 -12.94 -8.83
CA VAL A 157 -4.08 -13.55 -9.80
C VAL A 157 -5.13 -12.54 -10.26
N SER A 158 -5.68 -12.74 -11.45
CA SER A 158 -6.80 -11.93 -11.93
C SER A 158 -8.12 -12.29 -11.22
N GLY A 159 -9.06 -11.36 -11.17
CA GLY A 159 -10.36 -11.54 -10.52
C GLY A 159 -10.45 -10.95 -9.11
N GLY A 160 -9.66 -9.90 -8.84
CA GLY A 160 -9.69 -9.14 -7.59
C GLY A 160 -11.07 -8.57 -7.22
N GLN A 161 -11.25 -8.21 -5.94
CA GLN A 161 -12.52 -7.62 -5.46
C GLN A 161 -12.62 -6.15 -5.84
N THR A 162 -11.48 -5.47 -5.84
CA THR A 162 -11.29 -4.14 -6.42
C THR A 162 -10.19 -4.24 -7.45
N GLY A 163 -10.43 -3.74 -8.66
CA GLY A 163 -9.42 -3.76 -9.72
C GLY A 163 -9.25 -5.15 -10.36
N ARG A 164 -8.07 -5.39 -10.94
CA ARG A 164 -7.74 -6.60 -11.69
C ARG A 164 -7.20 -7.69 -10.79
N TRP A 165 -6.31 -7.34 -9.87
CA TRP A 165 -5.43 -8.26 -9.18
C TRP A 165 -5.88 -8.56 -7.77
N ALA A 166 -5.39 -9.69 -7.28
CA ALA A 166 -5.30 -9.93 -5.86
C ALA A 166 -4.30 -11.03 -5.54
N MET A 167 -3.90 -11.10 -4.28
CA MET A 167 -3.06 -12.17 -3.79
C MET A 167 -3.77 -13.53 -3.81
N THR A 168 -2.97 -14.57 -3.93
CA THR A 168 -3.35 -15.98 -3.80
C THR A 168 -2.29 -16.71 -3.00
N GLN A 169 -2.73 -17.74 -2.27
CA GLN A 169 -1.86 -18.78 -1.76
C GLN A 169 -2.33 -20.13 -2.30
N TYR A 170 -1.47 -20.81 -3.06
CA TYR A 170 -1.72 -22.14 -3.58
C TYR A 170 -0.47 -22.94 -3.88
N PHE A 171 -0.52 -24.22 -3.53
CA PHE A 171 0.29 -25.24 -4.15
C PHE A 171 -0.47 -26.56 -4.31
N ALA A 172 -0.06 -27.41 -5.27
CA ALA A 172 -0.76 -28.66 -5.58
C ALA A 172 -0.56 -29.74 -4.49
N SER A 173 0.58 -29.68 -3.80
CA SER A 173 0.92 -30.55 -2.67
C SER A 173 0.81 -29.77 -1.36
N ALA A 174 0.84 -30.46 -0.21
CA ALA A 174 0.86 -29.84 1.11
C ALA A 174 1.95 -28.77 1.26
N TYR A 175 1.59 -27.62 1.83
CA TYR A 175 2.46 -26.45 1.98
C TYR A 175 2.00 -25.59 3.16
N ASN A 176 2.92 -24.78 3.67
CA ASN A 176 2.63 -23.65 4.55
C ASN A 176 3.03 -22.38 3.80
N ALA A 177 2.22 -21.33 3.90
CA ALA A 177 2.50 -20.07 3.23
C ALA A 177 2.03 -18.89 4.07
N SER A 178 2.75 -17.78 3.96
CA SER A 178 2.40 -16.48 4.51
C SER A 178 2.74 -15.38 3.52
N MET A 179 1.89 -14.37 3.47
CA MET A 179 2.21 -13.10 2.83
C MET A 179 1.83 -11.97 3.78
N TYR A 180 2.78 -11.07 4.05
CA TYR A 180 2.65 -10.11 5.15
C TYR A 180 3.37 -8.78 4.90
N GLN A 181 2.98 -7.77 5.68
CA GLN A 181 3.63 -6.47 5.74
C GLN A 181 4.02 -6.13 7.17
N ASN A 182 5.24 -5.65 7.36
CA ASN A 182 5.68 -4.98 8.58
C ASN A 182 5.49 -3.48 8.39
N ILE A 183 4.67 -2.87 9.23
CA ILE A 183 4.20 -1.50 9.05
C ILE A 183 4.56 -0.67 10.28
N ILE A 184 5.16 0.49 10.06
CA ILE A 184 5.37 1.50 11.10
C ILE A 184 4.10 2.34 11.20
N VAL A 185 3.51 2.39 12.38
CA VAL A 185 2.28 3.15 12.65
C VAL A 185 2.38 3.83 14.02
N PRO A 186 1.78 5.02 14.22
CA PRO A 186 1.72 5.63 15.55
C PRO A 186 1.05 4.70 16.57
N ASN A 187 1.41 4.82 17.85
CA ASN A 187 0.69 4.15 18.92
C ASN A 187 -0.79 4.55 18.90
N GLY A 188 -1.68 3.58 19.05
CA GLY A 188 -3.11 3.82 18.91
C GLY A 188 -3.92 2.54 18.77
N THR A 189 -5.25 2.70 18.65
CA THR A 189 -6.15 1.58 18.41
C THR A 189 -6.54 1.51 16.95
N TYR A 190 -6.36 0.32 16.37
CA TYR A 190 -6.59 0.05 14.97
C TYR A 190 -7.63 -1.06 14.74
N THR A 191 -8.13 -1.10 13.51
CA THR A 191 -8.97 -2.20 13.00
C THR A 191 -8.40 -2.66 11.68
N LEU A 192 -8.14 -3.97 11.56
CA LEU A 192 -7.79 -4.64 10.32
C LEU A 192 -9.06 -5.12 9.62
N LYS A 193 -9.18 -4.90 8.31
CA LYS A 193 -10.23 -5.48 7.47
C LYS A 193 -9.62 -6.17 6.27
N ALA A 194 -10.24 -7.22 5.75
CA ALA A 194 -9.80 -7.93 4.54
C ALA A 194 -11.00 -8.52 3.79
N TRP A 195 -11.09 -8.33 2.47
CA TRP A 195 -12.03 -9.12 1.64
C TRP A 195 -11.40 -10.46 1.29
N VAL A 196 -12.00 -11.58 1.69
CA VAL A 196 -11.43 -12.94 1.56
C VAL A 196 -12.37 -13.85 0.76
N LYS A 197 -11.78 -14.77 -0.01
CA LYS A 197 -12.39 -16.05 -0.42
C LYS A 197 -11.54 -17.18 0.15
N SER A 198 -12.12 -18.37 0.27
CA SER A 198 -11.41 -19.55 0.75
C SER A 198 -12.12 -20.79 0.26
N SER A 199 -11.38 -21.82 -0.13
CA SER A 199 -11.95 -23.15 -0.38
C SER A 199 -12.37 -23.84 0.91
N GLY A 200 -11.72 -23.49 2.03
CA GLY A 200 -11.80 -24.23 3.29
C GLY A 200 -11.03 -25.56 3.25
N GLY A 201 -10.98 -26.25 4.37
CA GLY A 201 -10.33 -27.57 4.49
C GLY A 201 -8.84 -27.53 4.85
N GLN A 202 -8.26 -26.33 4.97
CA GLN A 202 -6.94 -26.13 5.56
C GLN A 202 -6.97 -26.50 7.05
N THR A 203 -5.90 -27.11 7.56
CA THR A 203 -5.75 -27.35 9.00
C THR A 203 -5.81 -26.03 9.77
N THR A 204 -5.07 -25.03 9.27
CA THR A 204 -5.11 -23.65 9.74
C THR A 204 -5.13 -22.72 8.54
N ALA A 205 -6.00 -21.71 8.57
CA ALA A 205 -5.91 -20.54 7.71
C ALA A 205 -6.49 -19.35 8.47
N HIS A 206 -5.76 -18.25 8.56
CA HIS A 206 -6.22 -17.05 9.28
C HIS A 206 -5.62 -15.77 8.72
N LEU A 207 -6.41 -14.70 8.78
CA LEU A 207 -5.89 -13.34 8.76
C LEU A 207 -5.34 -13.02 10.15
N TYR A 208 -4.21 -12.32 10.23
CA TYR A 208 -3.59 -11.97 11.51
C TYR A 208 -3.11 -10.53 11.61
N ALA A 209 -3.00 -10.07 12.85
CA ALA A 209 -2.20 -8.93 13.28
C ALA A 209 -1.31 -9.39 14.44
N LYS A 210 0.00 -9.12 14.38
CA LYS A 210 0.97 -9.46 15.43
C LYS A 210 2.11 -8.44 15.52
N ASN A 211 3.02 -8.65 16.47
CA ASN A 211 4.18 -7.80 16.70
C ASN A 211 3.85 -6.31 17.00
N PHE A 212 2.64 -6.03 17.49
CA PHE A 212 2.18 -4.67 17.78
C PHE A 212 2.33 -4.25 19.25
N GLY A 213 3.08 -5.04 20.03
CA GLY A 213 3.28 -4.86 21.47
C GLY A 213 2.20 -5.48 22.36
N GLY A 214 1.17 -6.09 21.77
CA GLY A 214 0.19 -6.94 22.45
C GLY A 214 0.18 -8.38 21.91
N THR A 215 -0.73 -9.21 22.43
CA THR A 215 -0.94 -10.59 21.97
C THR A 215 -1.46 -10.62 20.54
N GLU A 216 -0.93 -11.54 19.72
CA GLU A 216 -1.40 -11.79 18.35
C GLU A 216 -2.92 -11.97 18.30
N LYS A 217 -3.54 -11.35 17.30
CA LYS A 217 -4.97 -11.44 17.03
C LYS A 217 -5.16 -12.07 15.66
N THR A 218 -6.04 -13.07 15.58
CA THR A 218 -6.35 -13.79 14.35
C THR A 218 -7.85 -13.85 14.11
N ILE A 219 -8.23 -14.08 12.85
CA ILE A 219 -9.58 -14.50 12.47
C ILE A 219 -9.46 -15.65 11.47
N ALA A 220 -10.13 -16.76 11.77
CA ALA A 220 -10.07 -17.97 10.97
C ALA A 220 -10.77 -17.78 9.62
N ILE A 221 -10.17 -18.36 8.58
CA ILE A 221 -10.65 -18.37 7.18
C ILE A 221 -10.45 -19.76 6.55
N ASN A 222 -10.37 -20.80 7.38
CA ASN A 222 -10.17 -22.20 6.98
C ASN A 222 -11.48 -22.95 6.65
N SER A 223 -12.61 -22.25 6.65
CA SER A 223 -13.89 -22.74 6.13
C SER A 223 -14.13 -22.25 4.71
N SER A 224 -15.02 -22.91 3.97
CA SER A 224 -15.41 -22.49 2.62
C SER A 224 -16.07 -21.09 2.64
N ILE A 225 -15.56 -20.19 1.81
CA ILE A 225 -16.01 -18.82 1.58
C ILE A 225 -16.03 -18.59 0.06
N GLY A 226 -17.13 -18.98 -0.58
CA GLY A 226 -17.26 -18.96 -2.05
C GLY A 226 -17.38 -17.56 -2.67
N ASN A 227 -17.90 -16.60 -1.91
CA ASN A 227 -18.03 -15.20 -2.30
C ASN A 227 -17.11 -14.31 -1.47
N TRP A 228 -16.66 -13.21 -2.06
CA TRP A 228 -15.91 -12.17 -1.38
C TRP A 228 -16.59 -11.73 -0.09
N THR A 229 -15.93 -12.00 1.04
CA THR A 229 -16.47 -11.73 2.38
C THR A 229 -15.50 -10.88 3.19
N GLN A 230 -15.98 -9.79 3.81
CA GLN A 230 -15.13 -8.90 4.59
C GLN A 230 -14.90 -9.46 6.01
N MET A 231 -13.67 -9.86 6.29
CA MET A 231 -13.17 -10.23 7.60
C MET A 231 -12.70 -8.99 8.35
N THR A 232 -12.86 -8.97 9.68
CA THR A 232 -12.47 -7.83 10.52
C THR A 232 -11.80 -8.29 11.82
N ILE A 233 -10.63 -7.73 12.12
CA ILE A 233 -9.97 -7.82 13.43
C ILE A 233 -9.97 -6.43 14.07
N SER A 234 -10.78 -6.24 15.10
CA SER A 234 -10.91 -4.95 15.80
C SER A 234 -10.05 -4.87 17.05
N ASN A 235 -9.94 -3.64 17.58
CA ASN A 235 -9.31 -3.33 18.87
C ASN A 235 -7.84 -3.81 18.94
N ILE A 236 -7.08 -3.58 17.87
CA ILE A 236 -5.63 -3.83 17.84
C ILE A 236 -4.95 -2.61 18.47
N GLN A 237 -4.50 -2.74 19.71
CA GLN A 237 -3.83 -1.67 20.44
C GLN A 237 -2.32 -1.73 20.17
N VAL A 238 -1.85 -0.89 19.24
CA VAL A 238 -0.42 -0.75 18.95
C VAL A 238 0.23 0.08 20.05
N THR A 239 1.24 -0.49 20.71
CA THR A 239 1.97 0.15 21.82
C THR A 239 3.46 0.34 21.55
N ASN A 240 3.98 -0.25 20.46
CA ASN A 240 5.40 -0.24 20.12
C ASN A 240 5.73 0.46 18.78
N GLY A 241 4.79 1.24 18.23
CA GLY A 241 5.00 1.98 16.98
C GLY A 241 5.03 1.12 15.72
N SER A 242 4.63 -0.15 15.78
CA SER A 242 4.67 -1.07 14.63
C SER A 242 3.54 -2.09 14.66
N ILE A 243 3.26 -2.71 13.52
CA ILE A 243 2.33 -3.83 13.40
C ILE A 243 2.75 -4.70 12.22
N GLN A 244 2.72 -6.02 12.39
CA GLN A 244 2.75 -6.96 11.27
C GLN A 244 1.33 -7.44 10.99
N VAL A 245 0.91 -7.35 9.72
CA VAL A 245 -0.36 -7.92 9.26
C VAL A 245 -0.14 -8.81 8.07
N GLY A 246 -0.97 -9.82 7.92
CA GLY A 246 -0.86 -10.75 6.80
C GLY A 246 -1.86 -11.88 6.90
N VAL A 247 -1.67 -12.84 6.01
CA VAL A 247 -2.40 -14.11 6.05
C VAL A 247 -1.43 -15.26 6.19
N PHE A 248 -1.85 -16.31 6.87
CA PHE A 248 -1.13 -17.56 6.96
C PHE A 248 -2.08 -18.72 6.67
N GLN A 249 -1.54 -19.77 6.04
CA GLN A 249 -2.17 -21.08 6.03
C GLN A 249 -1.18 -22.22 6.24
N SER A 250 -1.72 -23.37 6.63
CA SER A 250 -1.06 -24.67 6.68
C SER A 250 -1.82 -25.71 5.83
N PRO A 251 -1.27 -26.92 5.63
CA PRO A 251 -1.78 -27.89 4.66
C PRO A 251 -3.26 -28.26 4.81
N MET A 252 -3.84 -28.65 3.68
CA MET A 252 -5.19 -29.23 3.57
C MET A 252 -5.27 -30.61 4.22
N LEU A 253 -6.44 -30.94 4.76
CA LEU A 253 -6.74 -32.28 5.28
C LEU A 253 -7.04 -33.29 4.14
N GLU A 254 -7.54 -32.83 2.97
CA GLU A 254 -7.78 -33.66 1.78
C GLU A 254 -7.31 -32.94 0.49
N ILE A 255 -6.72 -33.69 -0.45
CA ILE A 255 -6.13 -33.15 -1.68
C ILE A 255 -7.21 -33.02 -2.76
N GLY A 256 -7.47 -31.79 -3.23
CA GLY A 256 -8.21 -31.55 -4.48
C GLY A 256 -9.34 -30.52 -4.39
N SER A 257 -8.99 -29.25 -4.62
CA SER A 257 -9.72 -28.19 -5.37
C SER A 257 -9.85 -26.81 -4.67
N GLU A 258 -9.34 -25.82 -5.42
CA GLU A 258 -9.47 -24.36 -5.34
C GLU A 258 -8.93 -23.56 -4.14
N ARG A 259 -8.67 -22.28 -4.41
CA ARG A 259 -7.52 -21.49 -3.93
C ARG A 259 -7.97 -20.09 -3.46
N MET A 260 -7.02 -19.39 -2.82
CA MET A 260 -6.88 -17.92 -2.76
C MET A 260 -7.58 -17.19 -1.62
N ILE A 261 -6.75 -16.70 -0.70
CA ILE A 261 -7.02 -15.54 0.15
C ILE A 261 -6.84 -14.31 -0.70
N PHE A 262 -7.90 -13.55 -0.82
CA PHE A 262 -7.78 -12.20 -1.28
C PHE A 262 -7.75 -11.26 -0.07
N LEU A 263 -7.24 -10.04 -0.23
CA LEU A 263 -6.84 -9.25 0.93
C LEU A 263 -6.92 -7.75 0.65
N TRP A 264 -8.11 -7.14 0.69
CA TRP A 264 -8.19 -5.68 0.80
C TRP A 264 -7.92 -5.25 2.23
N LEU A 265 -6.66 -4.95 2.54
CA LEU A 265 -6.33 -4.58 3.91
C LEU A 265 -6.60 -3.13 4.19
N LYS A 266 -7.39 -2.87 5.22
CA LYS A 266 -7.53 -1.54 5.79
C LYS A 266 -7.13 -1.54 7.25
N ILE A 267 -6.18 -0.68 7.60
CA ILE A 267 -5.82 -0.36 8.99
C ILE A 267 -6.06 1.14 9.17
N ASN A 268 -7.08 1.52 9.95
CA ASN A 268 -7.31 2.93 10.32
C ASN A 268 -7.27 3.11 11.83
N SER A 269 -6.89 4.30 12.28
CA SER A 269 -7.00 4.67 13.68
C SER A 269 -8.46 4.90 14.06
N LYS A 270 -8.82 4.55 15.30
CA LYS A 270 -10.15 4.83 15.87
C LYS A 270 -10.33 6.29 16.29
N THR A 271 -9.25 7.06 16.44
CA THR A 271 -9.28 8.42 16.96
C THR A 271 -9.27 9.44 15.82
N GLY A 272 -10.45 9.88 15.40
CA GLY A 272 -10.61 11.06 14.56
C GLY A 272 -11.63 12.00 15.18
N SER A 273 -11.15 13.03 15.90
CA SER A 273 -11.97 14.24 16.10
C SER A 273 -12.26 14.85 14.72
N PRO A 274 -13.40 15.52 14.48
CA PRO A 274 -13.67 16.17 13.20
C PRO A 274 -12.64 17.29 13.00
N LEU A 275 -11.66 17.06 12.14
CA LEU A 275 -10.74 18.13 11.72
C LEU A 275 -11.54 19.13 10.87
N LYS A 276 -11.38 20.42 11.16
CA LYS A 276 -12.03 21.53 10.43
C LYS A 276 -11.37 21.83 9.07
N SER A 277 -10.42 21.00 8.62
CA SER A 277 -9.66 21.18 7.39
C SER A 277 -10.20 20.30 6.24
N PRO A 278 -9.98 20.67 4.97
CA PRO A 278 -10.32 19.84 3.82
C PRO A 278 -9.64 18.47 3.93
N ILE A 279 -10.44 17.41 3.85
CA ILE A 279 -9.95 16.02 3.83
C ILE A 279 -9.76 15.62 2.38
N MET A 280 -8.54 15.26 2.01
CA MET A 280 -8.27 14.58 0.76
C MET A 280 -8.50 13.08 0.97
N ARG A 281 -9.53 12.54 0.31
CA ARG A 281 -9.81 11.10 0.26
C ARG A 281 -9.43 10.55 -1.09
N LEU A 282 -8.64 9.51 -1.05
CA LEU A 282 -8.20 8.79 -2.22
C LEU A 282 -8.77 7.37 -2.15
N PHE A 283 -9.43 6.96 -3.23
CA PHE A 283 -10.00 5.63 -3.37
C PHE A 283 -8.98 4.65 -3.94
#